data_AF-A0AAV2IFQ7-F1
#
_entry.id   AF-A0AAV2IFQ7-F1
#
_cell.length_a   1.000
_cell.length_b   1.000
_cell.length_c   1.000
_cell.angle_alpha   90.00
_cell.angle_beta   90.00
_cell.angle_gamma   90.00
#
_symmetry.space_group_name_H-M   'P 1'
#
loop_
_entity.id
_entity.type
_entity.pdbx_description
1 polymer ?
#
loop_
_entity_poly.entity_id
_entity_poly.type
_entity_poly.pdbx_seq_one_letter_code
_entity_poly.pdbx_strand_id
1 'polypeptide(L)' 'MDKEVAVVFLPCGHLVSCADCASAMKDCPYCRKPIKGIVRAFIS' A
#
# COMPACT_ATOMS: atom_id res chain seq x y z
N MET A 1 12.98 -9.64 -6.34
CA MET A 1 11.80 -8.76 -6.24
C MET A 1 11.30 -8.78 -4.79
N ASP A 2 12.15 -8.41 -3.83
CA ASP A 2 11.99 -8.83 -2.42
C ASP A 2 11.97 -7.61 -1.50
N LYS A 3 11.02 -6.69 -1.73
CA LYS A 3 10.79 -5.55 -0.83
C LYS A 3 9.63 -5.89 0.08
N GLU A 4 9.87 -5.79 1.39
CA GLU A 4 8.88 -6.10 2.41
C GLU A 4 7.60 -5.27 2.23
N VAL A 5 6.47 -5.92 2.45
CA VAL A 5 5.16 -5.29 2.44
C VAL A 5 5.08 -4.38 3.67
N ALA A 6 5.05 -3.08 3.44
CA ALA A 6 5.22 -2.10 4.50
C ALA A 6 4.29 -0.89 4.35
N VAL A 7 3.30 -0.92 3.46
CA VAL A 7 2.41 0.23 3.23
C VAL A 7 0.93 -0.13 3.20
N VAL A 8 0.15 0.65 3.96
CA VAL A 8 -1.31 0.59 4.04
C VAL A 8 -1.92 1.66 3.13
N PHE A 9 -2.87 1.27 2.29
CA PHE A 9 -3.60 2.20 1.43
C PHE A 9 -4.83 2.79 2.13
N LEU A 10 -4.97 4.10 2.12
CA LEU A 10 -6.14 4.81 2.65
C LEU A 10 -7.10 5.21 1.51
N PRO A 11 -8.43 5.11 1.72
CA PRO A 11 -9.11 4.73 2.96
C PRO A 11 -9.37 3.22 3.11
N CYS A 12 -8.84 2.36 2.23
CA CYS A 12 -9.27 0.96 2.20
C CYS A 12 -8.63 0.05 3.27
N GLY A 13 -7.50 0.44 3.86
CA GLY A 13 -6.82 -0.27 4.95
C GLY A 13 -5.96 -1.46 4.52
N HIS A 14 -5.83 -1.76 3.22
CA HIS A 14 -5.08 -2.94 2.77
C HIS A 14 -3.56 -2.72 2.81
N LEU A 15 -2.86 -3.63 3.49
CA LEU A 15 -1.40 -3.75 3.56
C LEU A 15 -0.93 -4.80 2.55
N VAL A 16 -0.68 -4.39 1.30
CA VAL A 16 -0.47 -5.34 0.18
C VAL A 16 0.69 -4.96 -0.74
N SER A 17 1.47 -3.94 -0.40
CA SER A 17 2.60 -3.50 -1.21
C SER A 17 3.78 -3.02 -0.39
N CYS A 18 4.94 -2.84 -1.04
CA CYS A 18 6.09 -2.15 -0.48
C CYS A 18 6.04 -0.64 -0.82
N ALA A 19 6.86 0.18 -0.15
CA ALA A 19 6.83 1.63 -0.31
C ALA A 19 7.11 2.10 -1.75
N ASP A 20 8.06 1.47 -2.45
CA ASP A 20 8.38 1.81 -3.84
C ASP A 20 7.21 1.50 -4.78
N CYS A 21 6.63 0.31 -4.69
CA CYS A 21 5.50 -0.09 -5.52
C CYS A 21 4.26 0.78 -5.25
N ALA A 22 4.03 1.17 -4.00
CA ALA A 22 2.94 2.06 -3.60
C ALA A 22 2.91 3.38 -4.38
N SER A 23 4.09 3.97 -4.63
CA SER A 23 4.21 5.28 -5.29
C SER A 23 3.66 5.32 -6.72
N ALA A 24 3.67 4.19 -7.42
CA ALA A 24 3.19 4.07 -8.80
C ALA A 24 1.69 3.71 -8.89
N MET A 25 1.04 3.40 -7.76
CA MET A 25 -0.33 2.89 -7.75
C MET A 25 -1.34 4.01 -7.49
N LYS A 26 -2.42 4.01 -8.28
CA LYS A 26 -3.57 4.91 -8.12
C LYS A 26 -4.74 4.24 -7.41
N ASP A 27 -4.84 2.92 -7.52
CA ASP A 27 -5.90 2.12 -6.94
C ASP A 27 -5.31 0.94 -6.17
N CYS A 28 -5.98 0.54 -5.10
CA CYS A 28 -5.58 -0.62 -4.32
C CYS A 28 -5.63 -1.88 -5.20
N PRO A 29 -4.54 -2.67 -5.30
CA PRO A 29 -4.51 -3.85 -6.16
C PRO A 29 -5.44 -4.96 -5.68
N TYR A 30 -5.83 -4.94 -4.40
CA TYR A 30 -6.72 -5.93 -3.79
C TYR A 30 -8.21 -5.57 -3.99
N CYS A 31 -8.63 -4.38 -3.57
CA CYS A 31 -10.05 -3.99 -3.57
C CYS A 31 -10.45 -2.96 -4.63
N ARG A 32 -9.50 -2.52 -5.48
CA ARG A 32 -9.70 -1.54 -6.56
C ARG A 32 -10.23 -0.17 -6.11
N LYS A 33 -10.20 0.16 -4.81
CA LYS A 33 -10.56 1.48 -4.31
C LYS A 33 -9.44 2.50 -4.61
N PRO A 34 -9.77 3.75 -4.94
CA PRO A 34 -8.79 4.79 -5.20
C PRO A 34 -7.96 5.09 -3.94
N ILE A 35 -6.65 5.20 -4.12
CA ILE A 35 -5.68 5.51 -3.07
C ILE A 35 -5.66 7.02 -2.85
N LYS A 36 -6.04 7.46 -1.65
CA LYS A 36 -5.98 8.88 -1.24
C LYS A 36 -4.80 9.19 -0.32
N GLY A 37 -4.18 8.16 0.23
CA GLY A 37 -3.03 8.28 1.11
C GLY A 37 -2.37 6.93 1.32
N ILE A 38 -1.10 6.97 1.69
CA ILE A 38 -0.28 5.78 1.93
C ILE A 38 0.41 5.97 3.26
N VAL A 39 0.32 4.96 4.14
CA VAL A 39 0.94 4.99 5.47
C VAL A 39 1.94 3.85 5.55
N ARG A 40 3.18 4.13 6.00
CA ARG A 40 4.18 3.09 6.21
C ARG A 40 3.91 2.37 7.54
N ALA A 41 3.68 1.07 7.50
CA ALA A 41 3.52 0.22 8.66
C ALA A 41 4.89 -0.25 9.16
N PHE A 42 5.08 -0.20 10.47
CA PHE A 42 6.21 -0.79 11.17
C PHE A 42 5.67 -1.96 11.99
N ILE A 43 6.01 -3.18 11.60
CA ILE A 43 5.57 -4.39 12.28
C ILE A 43 6.75 -4.86 13.13
N SER A 44 6.50 -5.06 14.43
CA SER A 44 7.46 -5.55 15.43
C SER A 44 7.23 -7.01 15.75
#